data_AF-A0A0F9C1H8-F1
#
_entry.id   AF-A0A0F9C1H8-F1
#
_cell.length_a   1.000
_cell.length_b   1.000
_cell.length_c   1.000
_cell.angle_alpha   90.00
_cell.angle_beta   90.00
_cell.angle_gamma   90.00
#
_symmetry.space_group_name_H-M   'P 1'
#
loop_
_entity.id
_entity.type
_entity.pdbx_description
1 polymer ?
#
loop_
_entity_poly.entity_id
_entity_poly.type
_entity_poly.pdbx_seq_one_letter_code
_entity_poly.pdbx_strand_id
1 'polypeptide(L)'
;FSVMLAAGLRGIERNYKLMSSVERDVYDMNSAERAKLGIESLPEDLHEAITETEKSSLVKEALGKHIFQQFIANKKIQWDEYCRQVTQYELKRYLPIL
;
A
#
# COMPACT_ATOMS: atom_id res chain seq x y z
N PHE A 1 -4.87 -12.48 7.23
CA PHE A 1 -5.26 -13.32 6.09
C PHE A 1 -6.63 -12.98 5.47
N SER A 2 -7.64 -12.51 6.23
CA SER A 2 -9.00 -12.24 5.71
C SER A 2 -9.04 -11.48 4.36
N VAL A 3 -8.37 -10.33 4.26
CA VAL A 3 -8.38 -9.49 3.04
C VAL A 3 -7.80 -10.21 1.82
N MET A 4 -6.73 -11.00 1.99
CA MET A 4 -6.11 -11.76 0.90
C MET A 4 -7.04 -12.85 0.38
N LEU A 5 -7.73 -13.55 1.28
CA LEU A 5 -8.73 -14.55 0.90
C LEU A 5 -9.91 -13.90 0.18
N ALA A 6 -10.43 -12.79 0.71
CA ALA A 6 -11.53 -12.06 0.09
C ALA A 6 -11.16 -11.53 -1.31
N ALA A 7 -9.92 -11.08 -1.51
CA ALA A 7 -9.41 -10.66 -2.82
C ALA A 7 -9.37 -11.81 -3.81
N GLY A 8 -8.83 -12.97 -3.41
CA GLY A 8 -8.78 -14.16 -4.24
C GLY A 8 -10.18 -14.68 -4.62
N LEU A 9 -11.08 -14.81 -3.64
CA LEU A 9 -12.45 -15.25 -3.87
C LEU A 9 -13.21 -14.32 -4.81
N ARG A 10 -13.11 -13.00 -4.62
CA ARG A 10 -13.74 -12.02 -5.52
C ARG A 10 -13.22 -12.12 -6.95
N GLY A 11 -11.92 -12.36 -7.12
CA GLY A 11 -11.31 -12.56 -8.44
C GLY A 11 -11.88 -13.78 -9.16
N ILE A 12 -12.09 -14.89 -8.43
CA ILE A 12 -12.71 -16.11 -8.95
C ILE A 12 -14.18 -15.87 -9.28
N GLU A 13 -14.97 -15.35 -8.33
CA GLU A 13 -16.41 -15.12 -8.47
C GLU A 13 -16.76 -14.20 -9.65
N ARG A 14 -15.95 -13.14 -9.84
CA ARG A 14 -16.17 -12.13 -10.88
C ARG A 14 -15.36 -12.37 -12.14
N ASN A 15 -14.60 -13.46 -12.19
CA ASN A 15 -13.76 -13.85 -13.32
C ASN A 15 -12.87 -12.70 -13.84
N TYR A 16 -12.10 -12.11 -12.93
CA TYR A 16 -11.23 -10.99 -13.26
C TYR A 16 -10.17 -11.39 -14.30
N LYS A 17 -10.02 -10.56 -15.34
CA LYS A 17 -8.95 -10.73 -16.31
C LYS A 17 -7.61 -10.40 -15.66
N LEU A 18 -6.70 -11.37 -15.68
CA LEU A 18 -5.33 -11.17 -15.21
C LEU A 18 -4.50 -10.54 -16.32
N MET A 19 -3.53 -9.71 -15.93
CA MET A 19 -2.50 -9.23 -16.84
C MET A 19 -1.63 -10.39 -17.32
N SER A 20 -0.98 -10.20 -18.47
CA SER A 20 0.03 -11.15 -18.97
C SER A 20 1.18 -11.28 -17.97
N SER A 21 1.79 -12.47 -17.89
CA SER A 21 2.98 -12.66 -17.07
C SER A 21 4.10 -11.74 -17.55
N VAL A 22 4.84 -11.20 -16.59
CA VAL A 22 6.05 -10.41 -16.84
C VAL A 22 7.23 -11.31 -16.48
N GLU A 23 7.98 -11.76 -17.48
CA GLU A 23 9.12 -12.68 -17.31
C GLU A 23 10.47 -11.96 -17.13
N ARG A 24 10.44 -10.63 -17.03
CA ARG A 24 11.64 -9.80 -16.85
C ARG A 24 11.68 -9.25 -15.44
N ASP A 25 12.89 -9.01 -14.93
CA ASP A 25 13.05 -8.37 -13.62
C ASP A 25 12.47 -6.95 -13.64
N VAL A 26 11.52 -6.69 -12.75
CA VAL A 26 10.84 -5.40 -12.63
C VAL A 26 11.76 -4.34 -12.02
N TYR A 27 12.82 -4.74 -11.30
CA TYR A 27 13.81 -3.82 -10.73
C TYR A 27 14.72 -3.19 -11.79
N ASP A 28 14.93 -3.89 -12.91
CA ASP A 28 15.75 -3.40 -14.03
C ASP A 28 14.96 -2.49 -14.98
N MET A 29 13.64 -2.43 -14.84
CA MET A 29 12.78 -1.61 -15.69
C MET A 29 12.73 -0.16 -15.23
N ASN A 30 12.84 0.77 -16.18
CA ASN A 30 12.52 2.16 -15.89
C ASN A 30 11.00 2.39 -15.78
N SER A 31 10.60 3.54 -15.24
CA SER A 31 9.19 3.88 -15.02
C SER A 31 8.34 3.83 -16.30
N ALA A 32 8.90 4.22 -17.45
CA ALA A 32 8.21 4.21 -18.73
C ALA A 32 7.98 2.78 -19.26
N GLU A 33 8.92 1.87 -19.02
CA GLU A 33 8.79 0.46 -19.37
C GLU A 33 7.73 -0.24 -18.52
N ARG A 34 7.71 0.03 -17.21
CA ARG A 34 6.68 -0.50 -16.31
C ARG A 34 5.29 -0.02 -16.71
N ALA A 35 5.15 1.27 -17.02
CA ALA A 35 3.88 1.84 -17.48
C ALA A 35 3.38 1.20 -18.79
N LYS A 36 4.27 0.92 -19.75
CA LYS A 36 3.91 0.23 -21.00
C LYS A 36 3.38 -1.18 -20.79
N LEU A 37 3.82 -1.85 -19.71
CA LEU A 37 3.37 -3.19 -19.34
C LEU A 37 2.16 -3.17 -18.38
N GLY A 38 1.67 -1.99 -18.02
CA GLY A 38 0.59 -1.85 -17.04
C GLY A 38 1.00 -2.28 -15.63
N ILE A 39 2.30 -2.23 -15.30
CA ILE A 39 2.80 -2.54 -13.97
C ILE A 39 2.69 -1.27 -13.13
N GLU A 40 1.75 -1.28 -12.20
CA GLU A 40 1.55 -0.22 -11.22
C GLU A 40 2.46 -0.44 -10.00
N SER A 41 2.98 0.65 -9.45
CA SER A 41 3.70 0.60 -8.17
C SER A 41 2.70 0.44 -7.03
N LEU A 42 3.11 -0.31 -6.00
CA LEU A 42 2.41 -0.29 -4.72
C LEU A 42 2.58 1.07 -4.04
N PRO A 43 1.68 1.43 -3.11
CA PRO A 43 1.85 2.61 -2.26
C PRO A 43 3.25 2.70 -1.66
N GLU A 44 3.88 3.88 -1.72
CA GLU A 44 5.28 4.07 -1.32
C GLU A 44 5.45 4.10 0.19
N ASP A 45 4.40 4.53 0.90
CA ASP A 45 4.40 4.64 2.35
C ASP A 45 3.06 4.22 2.98
N LEU A 46 3.02 4.29 4.32
CA LEU A 46 1.84 3.94 5.08
C LEU A 46 0.66 4.89 4.82
N HIS A 47 0.92 6.18 4.57
CA HIS A 47 -0.13 7.16 4.33
C HIS A 47 -0.85 6.90 3.01
N GLU A 48 -0.09 6.63 1.94
CA GLU A 48 -0.65 6.23 0.65
C GLU A 48 -1.42 4.91 0.77
N ALA A 49 -0.87 3.92 1.50
CA ALA A 49 -1.53 2.64 1.71
C ALA A 49 -2.86 2.78 2.47
N ILE A 50 -2.91 3.64 3.50
CA ILE A 50 -4.15 3.96 4.22
C ILE A 50 -5.15 4.62 3.26
N THR A 51 -4.71 5.63 2.52
CA THR A 51 -5.55 6.39 1.59
C THR A 51 -6.17 5.49 0.52
N GLU A 52 -5.41 4.54 -0.01
CA GLU A 52 -5.91 3.57 -0.98
C GLU A 52 -6.88 2.56 -0.32
N THR A 53 -6.55 2.11 0.89
CA THR A 53 -7.40 1.20 1.66
C THR A 53 -8.76 1.84 1.99
N GLU A 54 -8.81 3.14 2.30
CA GLU A 54 -10.05 3.88 2.60
C GLU A 54 -11.05 3.86 1.44
N LYS A 55 -10.56 3.81 0.20
CA LYS A 55 -11.37 3.75 -1.03
C LYS A 55 -11.81 2.33 -1.37
N SER A 56 -11.20 1.31 -0.75
CA SER A 56 -11.43 -0.09 -1.10
C SER A 56 -12.71 -0.66 -0.50
N SER A 57 -13.72 -0.87 -1.34
CA SER A 57 -14.93 -1.61 -0.96
C SER A 57 -14.63 -3.06 -0.56
N LEU A 58 -13.61 -3.67 -1.18
CA LEU A 58 -13.19 -5.04 -0.88
C LEU A 58 -12.72 -5.19 0.56
N VAL A 59 -11.80 -4.32 0.99
CA VAL A 59 -11.25 -4.39 2.34
C VAL A 59 -12.34 -4.07 3.37
N LYS A 60 -13.21 -3.10 3.07
CA LYS A 60 -14.33 -2.73 3.95
C LYS A 60 -15.34 -3.86 4.14
N GLU A 61 -15.66 -4.60 3.07
CA GLU A 61 -16.54 -5.76 3.14
C GLU A 61 -15.86 -6.94 3.87
N ALA A 62 -14.59 -7.20 3.58
CA ALA A 62 -13.83 -8.31 4.19
C ALA A 62 -13.60 -8.15 5.70
N LEU A 63 -13.44 -6.92 6.19
CA LEU A 63 -13.26 -6.63 7.62
C LEU A 63 -14.56 -6.27 8.34
N GLY A 64 -15.58 -5.84 7.60
CA GLY A 64 -16.79 -5.26 8.17
C GLY A 64 -16.61 -3.80 8.61
N LYS A 65 -17.71 -3.04 8.61
CA LYS A 65 -17.71 -1.58 8.82
C LYS A 65 -17.00 -1.14 10.10
N HIS A 66 -17.28 -1.79 11.23
CA HIS A 66 -16.74 -1.38 12.52
C HIS A 66 -15.22 -1.60 12.60
N ILE A 67 -14.74 -2.78 12.24
CA ILE A 67 -13.30 -3.12 12.29
C ILE A 67 -12.53 -2.27 11.29
N PHE A 68 -13.07 -2.08 10.08
CA PHE A 68 -12.44 -1.23 9.06
C PHE A 68 -12.21 0.21 9.57
N GLN A 69 -13.22 0.83 10.18
CA GLN A 69 -13.10 2.20 10.70
C GLN A 69 -12.03 2.31 11.80
N GLN A 70 -12.01 1.37 12.75
CA GLN A 70 -11.02 1.35 13.82
C GLN A 70 -9.62 1.06 13.30
N PHE A 71 -9.49 0.15 12.32
CA PHE A 71 -8.23 -0.16 11.67
C PHE A 71 -7.63 1.10 11.01
N ILE A 72 -8.42 1.81 10.19
CA ILE A 72 -7.97 3.04 9.53
C ILE A 72 -7.58 4.12 10.55
N ALA A 73 -8.41 4.35 11.57
CA ALA A 73 -8.13 5.34 12.60
C ALA A 73 -6.80 5.05 13.32
N ASN A 74 -6.58 3.80 13.74
CA ASN A 74 -5.35 3.39 14.40
C ASN A 74 -4.12 3.54 13.49
N LYS A 75 -4.25 3.25 12.19
CA LYS A 75 -3.16 3.41 11.24
C LYS A 75 -2.81 4.88 10.96
N LYS A 76 -3.80 5.79 10.97
CA LYS A 76 -3.54 7.22 10.89
C LYS A 76 -2.79 7.76 12.10
N ILE A 77 -3.13 7.28 13.30
CA ILE A 77 -2.39 7.62 14.54
C ILE A 77 -0.93 7.13 14.42
N GLN A 78 -0.73 5.88 14.01
CA GLN A 78 0.61 5.32 13.80
C GLN A 78 1.44 6.16 12.82
N TRP A 79 0.84 6.63 11.72
CA TRP A 79 1.53 7.47 10.74
C TRP A 79 1.92 8.82 11.34
N ASP A 80 1.01 9.50 12.02
CA ASP A 80 1.27 10.80 12.67
C ASP A 80 2.37 10.69 13.74
N GLU A 81 2.38 9.62 14.54
CA GLU A 81 3.45 9.34 15.50
C GLU A 81 4.81 9.19 14.80
N TYR A 82 4.87 8.45 13.69
CA TYR A 82 6.10 8.27 12.93
C TYR A 82 6.61 9.60 12.34
N CYS A 83 5.74 10.41 11.74
CA CYS A 83 6.13 11.69 11.16
C CYS A 83 6.66 12.70 12.18
N ARG A 84 6.26 12.60 13.45
CA ARG A 84 6.73 13.46 14.54
C ARG A 84 8.07 13.04 15.12
N GLN A 85 8.55 11.84 14.79
CA GLN A 85 9.80 11.31 15.31
C GLN A 85 10.99 11.97 14.60
N VAL A 86 11.94 12.49 15.40
CA VAL A 86 13.27 12.82 14.89
C VAL A 86 14.11 11.55 14.88
N THR A 87 14.51 11.13 13.69
CA THR A 87 15.25 9.90 13.47
C THR A 87 16.75 10.07 13.71
N GLN A 88 17.43 8.96 13.98
CA GLN A 88 18.89 8.95 14.11
C GLN A 88 19.59 9.39 12.81
N TYR A 89 18.98 9.15 11.65
CA TYR A 89 19.50 9.61 10.37
C TYR A 89 19.51 11.15 10.31
N GLU A 90 18.41 11.79 10.69
CA GLU A 90 18.30 13.25 10.72
C GLU A 90 19.25 13.88 11.72
N LEU A 91 19.36 13.31 12.93
CA LEU A 91 20.33 13.77 13.92
C LEU A 91 21.76 13.71 13.38
N LYS A 92 22.17 12.57 12.81
CA LYS A 92 23.53 12.42 12.26
C LYS A 92 23.81 13.32 11.06
N ARG A 93 22.79 13.62 10.25
CA ARG A 93 22.95 14.40 9.02
C ARG A 93 22.91 15.91 9.27
N TYR A 94 22.04 16.38 10.15
CA TYR A 94 21.77 17.82 10.29
C TYR A 94 22.36 18.42 11.57
N LEU A 95 22.49 17.66 12.66
CA LEU A 95 23.03 18.19 13.92
C LEU A 95 24.51 18.61 13.83
N PRO A 96 25.42 17.88 13.13
CA PRO A 96 26.82 18.30 13.03
C PRO A 96 27.08 19.51 12.13
N ILE A 97 26.07 19.95 11.37
CA ILE A 97 26.15 21.09 10.44
C ILE A 97 25.70 22.40 11.12
N LEU A 98 25.10 22.30 12.32
CA LEU A 98 24.73 23.41 13.19
C LEU A 98 25.86 23.74 14.16
#